data_AF-U2UVP2-F1
#
_entry.id   AF-U2UVP2-F1
#
_cell.length_a   1.000
_cell.length_b   1.000
_cell.length_c   1.000
_cell.angle_alpha   90.00
_cell.angle_beta   90.00
_cell.angle_gamma   90.00
#
_symmetry.space_group_name_H-M   'P 1'
#
loop_
_entity.id
_entity.type
_entity.pdbx_description
1 polymer ?
#
loop_
_entity_poly.entity_id
_entity_poly.type
_entity_poly.pdbx_seq_one_letter_code
_entity_poly.pdbx_strand_id
1 'polypeptide(L)'
;MCLTEEDLRQIPIIWPNTVYDLLPANLYVYPDKFYLIFISMDYSCPHKVYSIPKEGGEAKEIYDDISMRSFGDDISQKDGAPLQYKDGLICIRQDDSVLVFVNDEGEEPLFPLPVGTANLLKGWYEEGKSILLWSCDPNYAVVVNLQGEVLFELYRSWFLSSSCWDVHGNAANGILFTEASLVDYAYFPGF
;
A
#
# COMPACT_ATOMS: atom_id res chain seq x y z
N MET A 1 21.35 -2.70 11.62
CA MET A 1 22.16 -1.47 11.54
C MET A 1 21.70 -0.57 12.67
N CYS A 2 22.54 -0.34 13.68
CA CYS A 2 22.22 0.59 14.76
C CYS A 2 22.66 1.98 14.31
N LEU A 3 21.75 2.96 14.30
CA LEU A 3 22.09 4.35 14.02
C LEU A 3 22.99 4.86 15.16
N THR A 4 24.24 5.19 14.87
CA THR A 4 25.17 5.84 15.81
C THR A 4 24.87 7.34 15.86
N GLU A 5 24.91 7.95 17.04
CA GLU A 5 24.47 9.34 17.28
C GLU A 5 25.18 10.41 16.43
N GLU A 6 26.37 10.12 15.91
CA GLU A 6 27.22 11.09 15.21
C GLU A 6 26.67 11.57 13.85
N ASP A 7 25.72 10.84 13.25
CA ASP A 7 25.10 11.18 11.95
C ASP A 7 23.61 11.54 12.04
N LEU A 8 23.08 11.75 13.26
CA LEU A 8 21.67 12.12 13.46
C LEU A 8 21.46 13.63 13.26
N ARG A 9 20.84 14.00 12.13
CA ARG A 9 20.37 15.37 11.88
C ARG A 9 18.93 15.53 12.39
N GLN A 10 18.73 16.41 13.37
CA GLN A 10 17.39 16.84 13.76
C GLN A 10 16.89 17.91 12.80
N ILE A 11 15.66 17.77 12.33
CA ILE A 11 14.98 18.75 11.46
C ILE A 11 13.76 19.31 12.20
N PRO A 12 13.62 20.65 12.33
CA PRO A 12 12.47 21.24 12.99
C PRO A 12 11.24 21.14 12.07
N ILE A 13 10.14 20.59 12.58
CA ILE A 13 8.88 20.46 11.84
C ILE A 13 7.80 21.24 12.57
N ILE A 14 7.06 22.07 11.84
CA ILE A 14 5.90 22.80 12.32
C ILE A 14 4.67 22.03 11.85
N TRP A 15 4.00 21.36 12.80
CA TRP A 15 2.81 20.58 12.54
C TRP A 15 1.54 21.43 12.62
N PRO A 16 0.54 21.21 11.75
CA PRO A 16 -0.78 21.77 11.95
C PRO A 16 -1.46 21.13 13.17
N ASN A 17 -2.33 21.89 13.84
CA ASN A 17 -3.04 21.43 15.04
C ASN A 17 -3.91 20.18 14.81
N THR A 18 -4.21 19.85 13.55
CA THR A 18 -5.01 18.68 13.15
C THR A 18 -4.28 17.35 13.36
N VAL A 19 -2.97 17.36 13.65
CA VAL A 19 -2.16 16.13 13.76
C VAL A 19 -2.17 15.53 15.18
N TYR A 20 -2.57 16.29 16.20
CA TYR A 20 -2.46 15.86 17.60
C TYR A 20 -3.22 14.58 17.94
N ASP A 21 -4.29 14.27 17.20
CA ASP A 21 -5.13 13.10 17.41
C ASP A 21 -4.77 11.91 16.49
N LEU A 22 -3.65 12.00 15.78
CA LEU A 22 -3.21 11.00 14.81
C LEU A 22 -1.94 10.28 15.25
N LEU A 23 -1.80 9.01 14.86
CA LEU A 23 -0.60 8.21 15.09
C LEU A 23 0.28 8.15 13.83
N PRO A 24 1.58 8.46 13.90
CA PRO A 24 2.47 8.27 12.77
C PRO A 24 2.61 6.77 12.44
N ALA A 25 2.61 6.44 11.14
CA ALA A 25 2.58 5.05 10.68
C ALA A 25 3.71 4.71 9.69
N ASN A 26 3.72 5.36 8.53
CA ASN A 26 4.65 5.04 7.45
C ASN A 26 5.39 6.28 6.97
N LEU A 27 6.71 6.17 6.81
CA LEU A 27 7.58 7.22 6.30
C LEU A 27 8.09 6.84 4.91
N TYR A 28 7.91 7.75 3.95
CA TYR A 28 8.44 7.64 2.59
C TYR A 28 9.44 8.76 2.34
N VAL A 29 10.59 8.41 1.77
CA VAL A 29 11.73 9.31 1.65
C VAL A 29 11.96 9.65 0.18
N TYR A 30 11.88 10.93 -0.17
CA TYR A 30 12.21 11.45 -1.51
C TYR A 30 13.51 12.24 -1.46
N PRO A 31 14.09 12.65 -2.60
CA PRO A 31 15.31 13.44 -2.62
C PRO A 31 15.22 14.77 -1.86
N ASP A 32 14.08 15.43 -1.88
CA ASP A 32 13.82 16.80 -1.39
C ASP A 32 12.83 16.90 -0.23
N LYS A 33 12.04 15.84 0.00
CA LYS A 33 10.97 15.81 1.01
C LYS A 33 10.79 14.42 1.64
N PHE A 34 9.92 14.39 2.64
CA PHE A 34 9.35 13.18 3.20
C PHE A 34 7.84 13.21 3.04
N TYR A 35 7.23 12.05 2.83
CA TYR A 35 5.82 11.87 3.15
C TYR A 35 5.68 11.04 4.42
N LEU A 36 4.91 11.55 5.38
CA LEU A 36 4.56 10.83 6.59
C LEU A 36 3.06 10.55 6.60
N ILE A 37 2.71 9.27 6.71
CA ILE A 37 1.34 8.83 6.87
C ILE A 37 0.97 8.85 8.35
N PHE A 38 -0.20 9.40 8.61
CA PHE A 38 -0.82 9.45 9.91
C PHE A 38 -2.11 8.63 9.93
N ILE A 39 -2.16 7.65 10.83
CA ILE A 39 -3.33 6.84 11.08
C ILE A 39 -4.30 7.59 12.00
N SER A 40 -5.54 7.76 11.53
CA SER A 40 -6.64 8.15 12.42
C SER A 40 -7.02 7.01 13.37
N MET A 41 -7.18 7.37 14.65
CA MET A 41 -7.69 6.49 15.70
C MET A 41 -9.22 6.34 15.67
N ASP A 42 -9.93 7.27 15.01
CA ASP A 42 -11.37 7.18 14.78
C ASP A 42 -11.63 6.37 13.51
N TYR A 43 -12.37 5.26 13.64
CA TYR A 43 -12.73 4.34 12.56
C TYR A 43 -13.61 4.97 11.47
N SER A 44 -14.22 6.12 11.74
CA SER A 44 -14.98 6.89 10.75
C SER A 44 -14.12 7.88 9.95
N CYS A 45 -12.87 8.11 10.36
CA CYS A 45 -11.98 9.08 9.74
C CYS A 45 -10.88 8.39 8.90
N PRO A 46 -10.61 8.89 7.70
CA PRO A 46 -9.52 8.40 6.84
C PRO A 46 -8.12 8.70 7.38
N HIS A 47 -7.12 8.00 6.84
CA HIS A 47 -5.72 8.28 7.13
C HIS A 47 -5.20 9.42 6.25
N LYS A 48 -4.17 10.12 6.74
CA LYS A 48 -3.68 11.36 6.13
C LYS A 48 -2.22 11.24 5.71
N VAL A 49 -1.85 11.97 4.66
CA VAL A 49 -0.45 12.14 4.22
C VAL A 49 -0.02 13.58 4.43
N TYR A 50 1.13 13.75 5.08
CA TYR A 50 1.79 15.04 5.22
C TYR A 50 3.11 15.05 4.46
N SER A 51 3.33 16.11 3.69
CA SER A 51 4.59 16.46 3.03
C SER A 51 5.43 17.32 3.94
N ILE A 52 6.70 16.93 4.11
CA ILE A 52 7.66 17.56 5.02
C ILE A 52 8.93 17.86 4.23
N PRO A 53 9.34 19.14 4.12
CA PRO A 53 10.61 19.49 3.48
C PRO A 53 11.79 18.84 4.22
N LYS A 54 12.80 18.37 3.49
CA LYS A 54 13.99 17.74 4.12
C LYS A 54 14.77 18.64 5.05
N GLU A 55 14.71 19.94 4.82
CA GLU A 55 15.38 20.95 5.63
C GLU A 55 14.55 21.40 6.84
N GLY A 56 13.35 20.82 7.03
CA GLY A 56 12.39 21.23 8.04
C GLY A 56 11.47 22.37 7.58
N GLY A 57 10.55 22.78 8.44
CA GLY A 57 9.54 23.82 8.16
C GLY A 57 8.12 23.31 8.36
N GLU A 58 7.17 23.97 7.69
CA GLU A 58 5.75 23.63 7.78
C GLU A 58 5.45 22.29 7.08
N ALA A 59 4.81 21.38 7.83
CA ALA A 59 4.25 20.17 7.25
C ALA A 59 2.93 20.51 6.55
N LYS A 60 2.79 20.10 5.28
CA LYS A 60 1.60 20.33 4.47
C LYS A 60 0.78 19.04 4.37
N GLU A 61 -0.50 19.08 4.73
CA GLU A 61 -1.43 18.00 4.40
C GLU A 61 -1.61 17.97 2.88
N ILE A 62 -1.31 16.84 2.25
CA ILE A 62 -1.45 16.67 0.79
C ILE A 62 -2.56 15.71 0.40
N TYR A 63 -3.01 14.90 1.36
CA TYR A 63 -4.06 13.92 1.12
C TYR A 63 -4.69 13.48 2.44
N ASP A 64 -6.01 13.34 2.45
CA ASP A 64 -6.77 12.99 3.64
C ASP A 64 -7.78 11.88 3.40
N ASP A 65 -7.74 11.16 2.27
CA ASP A 65 -8.70 10.12 1.92
C ASP A 65 -8.00 8.77 1.60
N ILE A 66 -7.03 8.37 2.42
CA ILE A 66 -6.36 7.06 2.25
C ILE A 66 -7.17 5.97 2.96
N SER A 67 -7.49 4.92 2.21
CA SER A 67 -7.85 3.62 2.77
C SER A 67 -6.60 2.80 3.10
N MET A 68 -6.36 2.56 4.39
CA MET A 68 -5.47 1.49 4.85
C MET A 68 -6.22 0.48 5.73
N ARG A 69 -7.55 0.59 5.78
CA ARG A 69 -8.45 -0.27 6.57
C ARG A 69 -9.13 -1.29 5.69
N SER A 70 -9.42 -2.46 6.25
CA SER A 70 -10.11 -3.55 5.57
C SER A 70 -11.51 -3.13 5.12
N PHE A 71 -11.90 -3.52 3.92
CA PHE A 71 -13.30 -3.45 3.50
C PHE A 71 -14.02 -4.76 3.86
N GLY A 72 -14.70 -4.82 5.00
CA GLY A 72 -15.41 -6.04 5.44
C GLY A 72 -14.90 -6.55 6.79
N ASP A 73 -14.51 -7.84 6.88
CA ASP A 73 -14.03 -8.44 8.14
C ASP A 73 -12.64 -7.89 8.51
N ASP A 74 -12.61 -6.96 9.47
CA ASP A 74 -11.45 -6.23 9.99
C ASP A 74 -10.31 -7.09 10.55
N ILE A 75 -10.54 -8.39 10.74
CA ILE A 75 -9.63 -9.26 11.48
C ILE A 75 -8.62 -9.96 10.55
N SER A 76 -8.97 -10.22 9.29
CA SER A 76 -8.24 -11.21 8.45
C SER A 76 -7.27 -10.63 7.41
N GLN A 77 -7.39 -9.35 7.05
CA GLN A 77 -6.51 -8.71 6.06
C GLN A 77 -6.05 -7.34 6.54
N LYS A 78 -4.75 -7.11 6.62
CA LYS A 78 -4.16 -5.80 6.88
C LYS A 78 -3.08 -5.65 5.84
N ASP A 79 -3.30 -4.82 4.81
CA ASP A 79 -2.28 -4.20 3.93
C ASP A 79 -2.98 -3.46 2.78
N GLY A 80 -2.96 -2.13 2.86
CA GLY A 80 -3.23 -1.21 1.76
C GLY A 80 -2.20 -0.07 1.77
N ALA A 81 -0.99 -0.38 2.28
CA ALA A 81 0.04 0.62 2.48
C ALA A 81 0.39 1.28 1.14
N PRO A 82 0.45 2.62 1.09
CA PRO A 82 0.81 3.30 -0.13
C PRO A 82 2.16 2.86 -0.70
N LEU A 83 2.29 2.92 -2.02
CA LEU A 83 3.54 2.61 -2.71
C LEU A 83 4.26 3.89 -3.10
N GLN A 84 5.56 3.94 -2.86
CA GLN A 84 6.40 5.01 -3.42
C GLN A 84 6.42 4.88 -4.95
N TYR A 85 6.12 5.98 -5.65
CA TYR A 85 6.11 6.04 -7.11
C TYR A 85 6.50 7.44 -7.60
N LYS A 86 7.55 7.56 -8.41
CA LYS A 86 8.03 8.88 -8.91
C LYS A 86 8.25 9.86 -7.74
N ASP A 87 7.55 10.99 -7.74
CA ASP A 87 7.54 12.06 -6.74
C ASP A 87 6.33 11.99 -5.78
N GLY A 88 5.58 10.89 -5.83
CA GLY A 88 4.28 10.71 -5.19
C GLY A 88 4.06 9.29 -4.63
N LEU A 89 2.87 9.07 -4.09
CA LEU A 89 2.43 7.78 -3.59
C LEU A 89 1.31 7.24 -4.47
N ILE A 90 1.25 5.91 -4.61
CA ILE A 90 0.07 5.22 -5.10
C ILE A 90 -0.70 4.72 -3.88
N CYS A 91 -1.96 5.13 -3.75
CA CYS A 91 -2.84 4.87 -2.61
C CYS A 91 -4.16 4.26 -3.07
N ILE A 92 -4.93 3.70 -2.14
CA ILE A 92 -6.35 3.37 -2.36
C ILE A 92 -7.19 4.46 -1.70
N ARG A 93 -8.18 4.99 -2.42
CA ARG A 93 -9.15 5.95 -1.89
C ARG A 93 -10.23 5.25 -1.05
N GLN A 94 -10.59 5.82 0.11
CA GLN A 94 -11.50 5.17 1.06
C GLN A 94 -12.93 5.03 0.53
N ASP A 95 -13.46 6.10 -0.07
CA ASP A 95 -14.90 6.17 -0.36
C ASP A 95 -15.35 5.28 -1.54
N ASP A 96 -14.50 5.07 -2.54
CA ASP A 96 -14.91 4.40 -3.79
C ASP A 96 -13.91 3.33 -4.28
N SER A 97 -12.88 3.01 -3.49
CA SER A 97 -11.92 1.95 -3.81
C SER A 97 -11.22 2.15 -5.17
N VAL A 98 -10.91 3.40 -5.49
CA VAL A 98 -10.09 3.76 -6.66
C VAL A 98 -8.62 3.81 -6.26
N LEU A 99 -7.76 3.25 -7.11
CA LEU A 99 -6.32 3.41 -6.97
C LEU A 99 -5.94 4.80 -7.52
N VAL A 100 -5.24 5.60 -6.71
CA VAL A 100 -4.92 6.99 -7.01
C VAL A 100 -3.42 7.23 -6.87
N PHE A 101 -2.88 8.12 -7.69
CA PHE A 101 -1.55 8.70 -7.51
C PHE A 101 -1.69 10.03 -6.78
N VAL A 102 -0.88 10.28 -5.76
CA VAL A 102 -0.94 11.48 -4.94
C VAL A 102 0.44 12.08 -4.75
N ASN A 103 0.58 13.38 -5.00
CA ASN A 103 1.79 14.15 -4.72
C ASN A 103 1.42 15.55 -4.16
N ASP A 104 2.38 16.46 -4.10
CA ASP A 104 2.15 17.84 -3.62
C ASP A 104 1.23 18.68 -4.54
N GLU A 105 1.04 18.26 -5.79
CA GLU A 105 0.21 18.93 -6.81
C GLU A 105 -1.26 18.51 -6.71
N GLY A 106 -1.51 17.29 -6.23
CA GLY A 106 -2.85 16.79 -5.95
C GLY A 106 -2.98 15.29 -6.17
N GLU A 107 -4.23 14.87 -6.39
CA GLU A 107 -4.61 13.50 -6.68
C GLU A 107 -4.86 13.33 -8.19
N GLU A 108 -4.38 12.21 -8.75
CA GLU A 108 -4.73 11.72 -10.07
C GLU A 108 -5.28 10.28 -9.96
N PRO A 109 -6.54 10.01 -10.37
CA PRO A 109 -7.07 8.66 -10.36
C PRO A 109 -6.39 7.79 -11.43
N LEU A 110 -5.97 6.58 -11.05
CA LEU A 110 -5.38 5.60 -11.96
C LEU A 110 -6.46 4.70 -12.54
N PHE A 111 -7.13 3.92 -11.69
CA PHE A 111 -8.21 3.02 -12.10
C PHE A 111 -9.04 2.54 -10.89
N PRO A 112 -10.33 2.20 -11.08
CA PRO A 112 -11.11 1.53 -10.05
C PRO A 112 -10.55 0.13 -9.79
N LEU A 113 -10.49 -0.29 -8.53
CA LEU A 113 -10.02 -1.63 -8.20
C LEU A 113 -10.88 -2.70 -8.93
N PRO A 114 -10.25 -3.67 -9.61
CA PRO A 114 -10.96 -4.65 -10.43
C PRO A 114 -11.80 -5.64 -9.61
N VAL A 115 -11.60 -5.70 -8.29
CA VAL A 115 -12.36 -6.54 -7.36
C VAL A 115 -12.90 -5.66 -6.25
N GLY A 116 -14.22 -5.67 -6.07
CA GLY A 116 -14.93 -4.84 -5.11
C GLY A 116 -14.83 -5.29 -3.64
N THR A 117 -13.84 -6.10 -3.29
CA THR A 117 -13.60 -6.57 -1.91
C THR A 117 -12.11 -6.45 -1.55
N ALA A 118 -11.85 -6.48 -0.24
CA ALA A 118 -10.80 -5.73 0.47
C ALA A 118 -9.34 -5.78 -0.02
N ASN A 119 -8.73 -4.59 0.12
CA ASN A 119 -7.32 -4.31 0.39
C ASN A 119 -6.31 -5.12 -0.41
N LEU A 120 -6.30 -4.75 -1.68
CA LEU A 120 -5.59 -5.42 -2.74
C LEU A 120 -4.12 -5.01 -2.82
N LEU A 121 -3.74 -3.79 -2.46
CA LEU A 121 -2.43 -3.22 -2.80
C LEU A 121 -1.29 -3.89 -2.03
N LYS A 122 -0.65 -4.91 -2.64
CA LYS A 122 0.45 -5.68 -2.04
C LYS A 122 1.84 -5.22 -2.45
N GLY A 123 1.93 -4.34 -3.42
CA GLY A 123 3.20 -3.80 -3.87
C GLY A 123 3.43 -3.93 -5.37
N TRP A 124 4.66 -3.61 -5.74
CA TRP A 124 5.13 -3.70 -7.12
C TRP A 124 5.30 -5.16 -7.52
N TYR A 125 4.67 -5.55 -8.63
CA TYR A 125 5.05 -6.77 -9.35
C TYR A 125 6.26 -6.49 -10.26
N GLU A 126 6.17 -5.37 -10.99
CA GLU A 126 7.29 -4.77 -11.68
C GLU A 126 7.26 -3.26 -11.41
N GLU A 127 8.28 -2.77 -10.71
CA GLU A 127 8.35 -1.39 -10.26
C GLU A 127 8.09 -0.39 -11.39
N GLY A 128 7.11 0.49 -11.17
CA GLY A 128 6.71 1.53 -12.10
C GLY A 128 5.95 1.04 -13.34
N LYS A 129 5.64 -0.26 -13.45
CA LYS A 129 4.88 -0.82 -14.58
C LYS A 129 3.62 -1.56 -14.16
N SER A 130 3.70 -2.39 -13.12
CA SER A 130 2.60 -3.25 -12.72
C SER A 130 2.59 -3.54 -11.23
N ILE A 131 1.38 -3.70 -10.70
CA ILE A 131 1.09 -3.82 -9.29
C ILE A 131 0.43 -5.17 -9.04
N LEU A 132 0.78 -5.82 -7.93
CA LEU A 132 0.08 -6.99 -7.46
C LEU A 132 -1.09 -6.56 -6.56
N LEU A 133 -2.26 -7.07 -6.91
CA LEU A 133 -3.50 -6.94 -6.16
C LEU A 133 -3.88 -8.30 -5.56
N TRP A 134 -4.20 -8.38 -4.26
CA TRP A 134 -4.68 -9.64 -3.62
C TRP A 134 -5.83 -9.44 -2.63
N SER A 135 -6.89 -10.24 -2.77
CA SER A 135 -8.05 -10.32 -1.88
C SER A 135 -8.13 -11.70 -1.23
N CYS A 136 -8.58 -11.80 0.02
CA CYS A 136 -8.80 -13.05 0.74
C CYS A 136 -10.20 -13.62 0.47
N ASP A 137 -11.19 -12.75 0.21
CA ASP A 137 -12.57 -13.13 -0.03
C ASP A 137 -13.19 -12.27 -1.17
N PRO A 138 -13.25 -12.81 -2.41
CA PRO A 138 -12.75 -14.13 -2.79
C PRO A 138 -11.21 -14.17 -2.74
N ASN A 139 -10.64 -15.35 -2.47
CA ASN A 139 -9.20 -15.56 -2.54
C ASN A 139 -8.73 -15.41 -4.00
N TYR A 140 -8.17 -14.25 -4.31
CA TYR A 140 -7.93 -13.81 -5.68
C TYR A 140 -6.71 -12.90 -5.74
N ALA A 141 -5.76 -13.22 -6.62
CA ALA A 141 -4.58 -12.40 -6.91
C ALA A 141 -4.54 -12.04 -8.39
N VAL A 142 -4.26 -10.77 -8.69
CA VAL A 142 -4.17 -10.28 -10.07
C VAL A 142 -3.04 -9.28 -10.21
N VAL A 143 -2.33 -9.35 -11.34
CA VAL A 143 -1.34 -8.34 -11.71
C VAL A 143 -1.96 -7.40 -12.72
N VAL A 144 -1.94 -6.11 -12.41
CA VAL A 144 -2.49 -5.05 -13.25
C VAL A 144 -1.41 -4.05 -13.62
N ASN A 145 -1.48 -3.47 -14.82
CA ASN A 145 -0.66 -2.32 -15.15
C ASN A 145 -1.23 -1.03 -14.53
N LEU A 146 -0.49 0.08 -14.65
CA LEU A 146 -0.90 1.38 -14.11
C LEU A 146 -2.12 2.01 -14.81
N GLN A 147 -2.63 1.40 -15.89
CA GLN A 147 -3.85 1.78 -16.58
C GLN A 147 -5.06 0.94 -16.13
N GLY A 148 -4.85 -0.02 -15.20
CA GLY A 148 -5.89 -0.92 -14.72
C GLY A 148 -6.14 -2.13 -15.62
N GLU A 149 -5.33 -2.34 -16.66
CA GLU A 149 -5.45 -3.53 -17.49
C GLU A 149 -4.88 -4.74 -16.75
N VAL A 150 -5.68 -5.80 -16.67
CA VAL A 150 -5.26 -7.08 -16.10
C VAL A 150 -4.25 -7.74 -17.04
N LEU A 151 -3.02 -7.93 -16.56
CA LEU A 151 -1.96 -8.60 -17.31
C LEU A 151 -2.10 -10.13 -17.19
N PHE A 152 -2.33 -10.63 -15.99
CA PHE A 152 -2.63 -12.03 -15.71
C PHE A 152 -3.15 -12.21 -14.28
N GLU A 153 -3.86 -13.32 -14.06
CA GLU A 153 -4.35 -13.75 -12.76
C GLU A 153 -3.40 -14.78 -12.15
N LEU A 154 -3.14 -14.68 -10.85
CA LEU A 154 -2.33 -15.66 -10.10
C LEU A 154 -3.26 -16.67 -9.43
N TYR A 155 -2.93 -17.96 -9.59
CA TYR A 155 -3.82 -19.10 -9.42
C TYR A 155 -4.60 -19.16 -8.09
N ARG A 156 -5.83 -19.65 -8.23
CA ARG A 156 -6.88 -19.82 -7.22
C ARG A 156 -6.91 -21.25 -6.69
N SER A 157 -6.69 -21.46 -5.39
CA SER A 157 -7.07 -22.72 -4.73
C SER A 157 -8.38 -22.55 -3.97
N TRP A 158 -9.39 -23.35 -4.29
CA TRP A 158 -10.65 -23.41 -3.54
C TRP A 158 -10.53 -24.21 -2.22
N PHE A 159 -9.41 -24.91 -2.05
CA PHE A 159 -9.20 -25.87 -0.96
C PHE A 159 -8.10 -25.43 0.02
N LEU A 160 -7.35 -24.36 -0.31
CA LEU A 160 -6.25 -23.85 0.51
C LEU A 160 -6.40 -22.34 0.67
N SER A 161 -6.32 -21.89 1.91
CA SER A 161 -6.15 -20.46 2.21
C SER A 161 -4.73 -20.08 1.80
N SER A 162 -4.60 -19.14 0.88
CA SER A 162 -3.30 -18.52 0.57
C SER A 162 -3.28 -17.13 1.16
N SER A 163 -2.34 -16.87 2.08
CA SER A 163 -2.03 -15.51 2.54
C SER A 163 -0.90 -14.93 1.69
N CYS A 164 -1.13 -13.75 1.11
CA CYS A 164 -0.08 -12.99 0.44
C CYS A 164 0.47 -11.94 1.41
N TRP A 165 1.72 -12.10 1.79
CA TRP A 165 2.48 -11.10 2.54
C TRP A 165 3.31 -10.29 1.55
N ASP A 166 3.38 -8.97 1.75
CA ASP A 166 3.97 -7.94 0.88
C ASP A 166 4.99 -8.42 -0.17
N VAL A 167 4.84 -7.95 -1.41
CA VAL A 167 5.73 -8.29 -2.52
C VAL A 167 6.53 -7.08 -2.96
N HIS A 168 7.85 -7.24 -2.98
CA HIS A 168 8.77 -6.32 -3.65
C HIS A 168 9.30 -6.99 -4.93
N GLY A 169 8.63 -6.76 -6.06
CA GLY A 169 8.89 -7.44 -7.33
C GLY A 169 9.62 -6.59 -8.37
N ASN A 170 10.43 -7.24 -9.20
CA ASN A 170 11.06 -6.71 -10.41
C ASN A 170 11.13 -7.78 -11.52
N ALA A 171 10.02 -8.51 -11.74
CA ALA A 171 9.77 -9.51 -12.78
C ALA A 171 10.19 -10.98 -12.51
N ALA A 172 10.21 -11.79 -13.58
CA ALA A 172 9.67 -13.16 -13.73
C ALA A 172 9.63 -14.07 -12.47
N ASN A 173 8.40 -14.48 -12.10
CA ASN A 173 8.01 -15.29 -10.93
C ASN A 173 8.17 -14.64 -9.55
N GLY A 174 8.22 -13.32 -9.45
CA GLY A 174 8.16 -12.61 -8.17
C GLY A 174 6.82 -12.82 -7.44
N ILE A 175 6.75 -13.82 -6.55
CA ILE A 175 5.70 -13.93 -5.53
C ILE A 175 6.34 -14.43 -4.23
N LEU A 176 6.26 -13.63 -3.16
CA LEU A 176 6.55 -14.12 -1.81
C LEU A 176 5.25 -14.68 -1.21
N PHE A 177 5.16 -15.99 -1.07
CA PHE A 177 4.12 -16.67 -0.29
C PHE A 177 4.70 -17.11 1.05
N THR A 178 4.06 -16.75 2.16
CA THR A 178 4.26 -17.46 3.44
C THR A 178 2.90 -17.91 3.98
N GLU A 179 2.30 -18.91 3.34
CA GLU A 179 2.31 -20.33 3.74
C GLU A 179 1.65 -21.13 2.59
N ALA A 180 2.37 -22.11 2.03
CA ALA A 180 1.97 -23.06 0.97
C ALA A 180 1.51 -22.49 -0.41
N SER A 181 2.47 -22.22 -1.30
CA SER A 181 2.22 -22.22 -2.75
C SER A 181 2.43 -23.64 -3.30
N LEU A 182 1.43 -24.19 -4.02
CA LEU A 182 1.51 -25.47 -4.72
C LEU A 182 1.78 -25.32 -6.22
N VAL A 183 2.34 -24.19 -6.67
CA VAL A 183 2.85 -24.13 -8.05
C VAL A 183 3.98 -25.16 -8.15
N ASP A 184 3.78 -26.20 -8.97
CA ASP A 184 4.56 -27.45 -9.12
C ASP A 184 4.30 -28.61 -8.15
N TYR A 185 3.34 -28.51 -7.22
CA TYR A 185 2.89 -29.70 -6.49
C TYR A 185 1.71 -30.34 -7.23
N ALA A 186 1.95 -31.52 -7.80
CA ALA A 186 0.88 -32.44 -8.14
C ALA A 186 0.16 -32.81 -6.82
N TYR A 187 -0.97 -32.17 -6.56
CA TYR A 187 -1.84 -32.55 -5.46
C TYR A 187 -2.41 -33.94 -5.76
N PHE A 188 -1.85 -34.96 -5.11
CA PHE A 188 -2.43 -36.30 -5.07
C PHE A 188 -3.40 -36.34 -3.88
N PRO A 189 -4.72 -36.39 -4.09
CA PRO A 189 -5.66 -36.56 -3.00
C PRO A 189 -5.57 -38.01 -2.49
N GLY A 190 -4.74 -38.21 -1.46
CA GLY A 190 -4.86 -39.23 -0.41
C GLY A 190 -4.85 -40.72 -0.77
N PHE A 191 -4.12 -41.48 0.04
CA PHE A 191 -4.69 -42.66 0.71
C PHE A 191 -4.83 -42.34 2.19
#